data_AF-A0A4Y5FR48-F1
#
_entry.id   AF-A0A4Y5FR48-F1
#
_cell.length_a   1.000
_cell.length_b   1.000
_cell.length_c   1.000
_cell.angle_alpha   90.00
_cell.angle_beta   90.00
_cell.angle_gamma   90.00
#
_symmetry.space_group_name_H-M   'P 1'
#
loop_
_entity.id
_entity.type
_entity.pdbx_description
1 polymer ?
#
loop_
_entity_poly.entity_id
_entity_poly.type
_entity_poly.pdbx_seq_one_letter_code
_entity_poly.pdbx_strand_id
1 'polypeptide(L)'
;MFKRKEKNITTTAPINLTTINEPMSVITEQIKTIRTNINFAATDHKLRTLMVTSAMLGEGKSTVSGNLAVEYAKEGKQVLLVDADLRRPTFHKTFGLKNHKGLSSWLANQIDDVNDAIHPVIGNL
;
A
#
# COMPACT_ATOMS: atom_id res chain seq x y z
N MET A 1 -1.50 36.58 -22.81
CA MET A 1 -0.44 35.54 -22.72
C MET A 1 -0.58 34.82 -21.39
N PHE A 2 -1.38 33.74 -21.34
CA PHE A 2 -1.65 32.99 -20.11
C PHE A 2 -0.48 32.05 -19.80
N LYS A 3 0.31 32.37 -18.78
CA LYS A 3 1.37 31.48 -18.28
C LYS A 3 0.72 30.28 -17.58
N ARG A 4 0.66 29.15 -18.29
CA ARG A 4 0.28 27.85 -17.71
C ARG A 4 1.36 27.45 -16.71
N LYS A 5 1.05 27.46 -15.41
CA LYS A 5 1.92 26.90 -14.37
C LYS A 5 2.12 25.42 -14.65
N GLU A 6 3.32 25.03 -15.02
CA GLU A 6 3.74 23.63 -15.04
C GLU A 6 3.68 23.12 -13.59
N LYS A 7 2.65 22.32 -13.27
CA LYS A 7 2.62 21.54 -12.03
C LYS A 7 3.70 20.47 -12.17
N ASN A 8 4.83 20.64 -11.49
CA ASN A 8 5.85 19.61 -11.34
C ASN A 8 5.23 18.35 -10.73
N ILE A 9 4.94 17.33 -11.55
CA ILE A 9 4.31 16.05 -11.16
C ILE A 9 5.35 15.07 -10.59
N THR A 10 6.31 15.57 -9.80
CA THR A 10 7.46 14.77 -9.35
C THR A 10 7.32 14.21 -7.94
N THR A 11 6.25 14.52 -7.20
CA THR A 11 6.00 13.95 -5.87
C THR A 11 4.64 13.26 -5.82
N THR A 12 4.66 11.94 -5.66
CA THR A 12 3.48 11.15 -5.25
C THR A 12 2.96 11.70 -3.92
N ALA A 13 1.66 12.05 -3.87
CA ALA A 13 0.99 12.47 -2.64
C ALA A 13 0.75 11.26 -1.71
N PRO A 14 0.61 11.47 -0.38
CA PRO A 14 0.18 10.41 0.52
C PRO A 14 -1.23 9.93 0.13
N ILE A 15 -1.45 8.64 0.29
CA ILE A 15 -2.72 7.98 -0.02
C ILE A 15 -3.69 8.19 1.15
N ASN A 16 -4.96 8.47 0.85
CA ASN A 16 -6.00 8.43 1.87
C ASN A 16 -6.36 6.96 2.20
N LEU A 17 -6.08 6.52 3.43
CA LEU A 17 -6.52 5.23 3.93
C LEU A 17 -7.96 5.35 4.46
N THR A 18 -8.92 5.40 3.54
CA THR A 18 -10.37 5.52 3.83
C THR A 18 -10.87 4.47 4.81
N THR A 19 -10.32 3.26 4.77
CA THR A 19 -10.63 2.19 5.73
C THR A 19 -10.31 2.58 7.18
N ILE A 20 -9.31 3.44 7.42
CA ILE A 20 -9.00 3.98 8.75
C ILE A 20 -9.81 5.25 9.00
N ASN A 21 -9.78 6.18 8.06
CA ASN A 21 -10.29 7.54 8.26
C ASN A 21 -11.83 7.61 8.23
N GLU A 22 -12.47 6.72 7.49
CA GLU A 22 -13.91 6.66 7.25
C GLU A 22 -14.40 5.19 7.27
N PRO A 23 -14.30 4.49 8.42
CA PRO A 23 -14.51 3.05 8.52
C PRO A 23 -15.95 2.59 8.23
N MET A 24 -16.92 3.52 8.30
CA MET A 24 -18.34 3.29 8.04
C MET A 24 -18.80 3.82 6.67
N SER A 25 -17.87 4.26 5.82
CA SER A 25 -18.22 4.78 4.49
C SER A 25 -18.59 3.65 3.52
N VAL A 26 -19.35 4.00 2.49
CA VAL A 26 -19.65 3.11 1.37
C VAL A 26 -18.37 2.60 0.70
N ILE A 27 -17.34 3.44 0.60
CA ILE A 27 -16.04 3.07 0.01
C ILE A 27 -15.38 1.97 0.84
N THR A 28 -15.38 2.08 2.17
CA THR A 28 -14.85 1.04 3.06
C THR A 28 -15.58 -0.28 2.90
N GLU A 29 -16.91 -0.27 2.77
CA GLU A 29 -17.68 -1.49 2.49
C GLU A 29 -17.34 -2.12 1.13
N GLN A 30 -17.02 -1.32 0.10
CA GLN A 30 -16.52 -1.84 -1.17
C GLN A 30 -15.14 -2.50 -1.03
N ILE A 31 -14.23 -1.94 -0.23
CA ILE A 31 -12.92 -2.58 0.05
C ILE A 31 -13.11 -3.91 0.78
N LYS A 32 -14.00 -3.96 1.79
CA LYS A 32 -14.36 -5.22 2.46
C LYS A 32 -14.91 -6.25 1.50
N THR A 33 -15.77 -5.84 0.57
CA THR A 33 -16.31 -6.71 -0.49
C THR A 33 -15.20 -7.28 -1.37
N ILE A 34 -14.24 -6.45 -1.80
CA ILE A 34 -13.07 -6.92 -2.58
C ILE A 34 -12.27 -7.95 -1.79
N ARG A 35 -11.99 -7.69 -0.50
CA ARG A 35 -11.27 -8.62 0.38
C ARG A 35 -11.99 -9.96 0.50
N THR A 36 -13.29 -9.94 0.73
CA THR A 36 -14.14 -11.14 0.80
C THR A 36 -14.07 -11.94 -0.50
N ASN A 37 -14.19 -11.28 -1.66
CA ASN A 37 -14.11 -11.94 -2.95
C ASN A 37 -12.73 -12.55 -3.22
N ILE A 38 -11.65 -11.89 -2.80
CA ILE A 38 -10.30 -12.44 -2.86
C ILE A 38 -10.19 -13.72 -2.02
N ASN A 39 -10.72 -13.71 -0.79
CA ASN A 39 -10.73 -14.89 0.07
C ASN A 39 -11.51 -16.05 -0.55
N PHE A 40 -12.68 -15.78 -1.15
CA PHE A 40 -13.47 -16.78 -1.86
C PHE A 40 -12.73 -17.34 -3.09
N ALA A 41 -12.06 -16.49 -3.87
CA ALA A 41 -11.28 -16.95 -5.02
C ALA A 41 -10.08 -17.83 -4.62
N ALA A 42 -9.58 -17.67 -3.39
CA ALA A 42 -8.49 -18.45 -2.83
C ALA A 42 -8.98 -19.63 -1.96
N THR A 43 -10.22 -20.11 -2.10
CA THR A 43 -10.79 -21.14 -1.19
C THR A 43 -9.95 -22.44 -1.15
N ASP A 44 -9.38 -22.85 -2.27
CA ASP A 44 -8.59 -24.09 -2.35
C ASP A 44 -7.17 -23.94 -1.78
N HIS A 45 -6.69 -22.70 -1.59
CA HIS A 45 -5.32 -22.42 -1.19
C HIS A 45 -5.24 -21.23 -0.23
N LYS A 46 -4.61 -21.42 0.93
CA LYS A 46 -4.35 -20.32 1.87
C LYS A 46 -3.61 -19.17 1.17
N LEU A 47 -4.27 -18.03 1.01
CA LEU A 47 -3.69 -16.83 0.43
C LEU A 47 -2.52 -16.34 1.30
N ARG A 48 -1.30 -16.40 0.77
CA ARG A 48 -0.08 -15.93 1.45
C ARG A 48 0.48 -14.64 0.84
N THR A 49 0.24 -14.41 -0.44
CA THR A 49 0.80 -13.29 -1.18
C THR A 49 -0.22 -12.81 -2.20
N LEU A 50 -0.39 -11.49 -2.29
CA LEU A 50 -1.27 -10.82 -3.24
C LEU A 50 -0.51 -9.68 -3.90
N MET A 51 -0.42 -9.70 -5.23
CA MET A 51 0.11 -8.60 -6.02
C MET A 51 -1.03 -7.73 -6.53
N VAL A 52 -0.93 -6.41 -6.36
CA VAL A 52 -1.87 -5.45 -6.93
C VAL A 52 -1.12 -4.61 -7.96
N THR A 53 -1.59 -4.62 -9.20
CA THR A 53 -1.01 -3.86 -10.31
C THR A 53 -2.12 -3.20 -11.13
N SER A 54 -1.74 -2.29 -12.03
CA SER A 54 -2.66 -1.59 -12.92
C SER A 54 -2.04 -1.45 -14.31
N ALA A 55 -2.88 -1.29 -15.34
CA ALA A 55 -2.41 -1.17 -16.72
C ALA A 55 -1.71 0.18 -16.94
N MET A 56 -2.18 1.22 -16.26
CA MET A 56 -1.70 2.59 -16.38
C MET A 56 -1.38 3.20 -15.01
N LEU A 57 -0.60 4.29 -15.05
CA LEU A 57 -0.36 5.12 -13.89
C LEU A 57 -1.65 5.87 -13.49
N GLY A 58 -1.93 5.95 -12.19
CA GLY A 58 -3.03 6.76 -11.66
C GLY A 58 -4.35 6.01 -11.48
N GLU A 59 -4.40 4.71 -11.77
CA GLU A 59 -5.61 3.87 -11.63
C GLU A 59 -5.88 3.40 -10.18
N GLY A 60 -5.23 4.01 -9.19
CA GLY A 60 -5.52 3.73 -7.78
C GLY A 60 -4.94 2.44 -7.21
N LYS A 61 -4.00 1.75 -7.89
CA LYS A 61 -3.37 0.50 -7.38
C LYS A 61 -2.85 0.61 -5.94
N SER A 62 -2.18 1.72 -5.61
CA SER A 62 -1.63 1.95 -4.27
C SER A 62 -2.75 2.24 -3.25
N THR A 63 -3.82 2.91 -3.68
CA THR A 63 -5.01 3.14 -2.84
C THR A 63 -5.68 1.83 -2.47
N VAL A 64 -5.90 0.95 -3.45
CA VAL A 64 -6.53 -0.35 -3.23
C VAL A 64 -5.65 -1.23 -2.35
N SER A 65 -4.36 -1.37 -2.67
CA SER A 65 -3.45 -2.21 -1.89
C SER A 65 -3.27 -1.73 -0.45
N GLY A 66 -3.15 -0.42 -0.21
CA GLY A 66 -3.04 0.13 1.14
C GLY A 66 -4.27 -0.13 1.99
N ASN A 67 -5.46 0.10 1.43
CA ASN A 67 -6.73 -0.13 2.14
C ASN A 67 -7.01 -1.63 2.35
N LEU A 68 -6.66 -2.50 1.38
CA LEU A 68 -6.75 -3.95 1.58
C LEU A 68 -5.82 -4.44 2.69
N ALA A 69 -4.59 -3.92 2.75
CA ALA A 69 -3.64 -4.28 3.81
C ALA A 69 -4.19 -3.92 5.20
N VAL A 70 -4.80 -2.74 5.34
CA VAL A 70 -5.48 -2.32 6.58
C VAL A 70 -6.63 -3.26 6.93
N GLU A 71 -7.50 -3.60 5.98
CA GLU A 71 -8.65 -4.47 6.26
C GLU A 71 -8.24 -5.90 6.61
N TYR A 72 -7.17 -6.44 6.03
CA TYR A 72 -6.60 -7.71 6.48
C TYR A 72 -5.99 -7.61 7.88
N ALA A 73 -5.28 -6.51 8.18
CA ALA A 73 -4.69 -6.31 9.51
C ALA A 73 -5.76 -6.25 10.60
N LYS A 74 -6.88 -5.54 10.36
CA LYS A 74 -8.05 -5.48 11.26
C LYS A 74 -8.70 -6.83 11.58
N GLU A 75 -8.53 -7.83 10.71
CA GLU A 75 -8.97 -9.21 11.00
C GLU A 75 -7.95 -10.01 11.84
N GLY A 76 -6.95 -9.33 12.39
CA GLY A 76 -5.88 -9.95 13.18
C GLY A 76 -4.86 -10.70 12.32
N LYS A 77 -4.80 -10.48 11.00
CA LYS A 77 -3.75 -11.07 10.16
C LYS A 77 -2.44 -10.30 10.35
N GLN A 78 -1.34 -11.02 10.40
CA GLN A 78 -0.02 -10.41 10.24
C GLN A 78 0.17 -10.06 8.77
N VAL A 79 0.19 -8.76 8.47
CA VAL A 79 0.26 -8.23 7.11
C VAL A 79 1.57 -7.51 6.90
N LEU A 80 2.27 -7.84 5.82
CA LEU A 80 3.39 -7.07 5.29
C LEU A 80 2.95 -6.40 3.99
N LEU A 81 2.93 -5.07 3.97
CA LEU A 81 2.69 -4.28 2.77
C LEU A 81 4.03 -3.89 2.15
N VAL A 82 4.28 -4.35 0.93
CA VAL A 82 5.55 -4.12 0.21
C VAL A 82 5.31 -3.13 -0.94
N ASP A 83 5.99 -1.98 -0.91
CA ASP A 83 5.99 -1.03 -2.03
C ASP A 83 6.99 -1.48 -3.11
N ALA A 84 6.52 -2.26 -4.08
CA ALA A 84 7.33 -2.75 -5.18
C ALA A 84 7.43 -1.76 -6.37
N ASP A 85 6.77 -0.60 -6.32
CA ASP A 85 6.92 0.46 -7.34
C ASP A 85 8.12 1.36 -6.99
N LEU A 86 9.33 0.86 -7.27
CA LEU A 86 10.58 1.57 -6.95
C LEU A 86 10.77 2.89 -7.71
N ARG A 87 10.01 3.11 -8.79
CA ARG A 87 10.11 4.32 -9.60
C ARG A 87 9.28 5.46 -8.99
N ARG A 88 8.12 5.15 -8.43
CA ARG A 88 7.21 6.14 -7.81
C ARG A 88 6.62 5.61 -6.50
N PRO A 89 7.45 5.33 -5.49
CA PRO A 89 6.98 4.79 -4.22
C PRO A 89 6.05 5.78 -3.52
N THR A 90 5.06 5.25 -2.82
CA THR A 90 3.95 6.02 -2.22
C THR A 90 3.78 5.75 -0.73
N PHE A 91 4.03 4.53 -0.27
CA PHE A 91 3.65 4.13 1.09
C PHE A 91 4.50 4.77 2.18
N HIS A 92 5.79 5.03 1.94
CA HIS A 92 6.63 5.75 2.91
C HIS A 92 6.04 7.12 3.26
N LYS A 93 5.44 7.82 2.29
CA LYS A 93 4.78 9.12 2.53
C LYS A 93 3.45 8.95 3.24
N THR A 94 2.66 7.96 2.81
CA THR A 94 1.37 7.62 3.43
C THR A 94 1.50 7.36 4.93
N PHE A 95 2.58 6.67 5.33
CA PHE A 95 2.82 6.31 6.73
C PHE A 95 3.84 7.21 7.45
N GLY A 96 4.27 8.33 6.84
CA GLY A 96 5.21 9.27 7.48
C GLY A 96 6.60 8.68 7.77
N LEU A 97 7.03 7.67 7.02
CA LEU A 97 8.29 6.98 7.19
C LEU A 97 9.45 7.65 6.42
N LYS A 98 10.66 7.52 6.97
CA LYS A 98 11.89 7.75 6.20
C LYS A 98 12.09 6.60 5.21
N ASN A 99 12.50 6.91 3.98
CA ASN A 99 12.69 5.92 2.91
C ASN A 99 14.19 5.68 2.59
N HIS A 100 15.04 5.58 3.61
CA HIS A 100 16.49 5.38 3.43
C HIS A 100 16.88 3.92 3.29
N LYS A 101 16.15 3.01 3.97
CA LYS A 101 16.32 1.56 3.93
C LYS A 101 14.97 0.92 3.65
N GLY A 102 14.90 0.08 2.62
CA GLY A 102 13.66 -0.58 2.21
C GLY A 102 13.94 -1.70 1.21
N LEU A 103 12.94 -2.06 0.41
CA LEU A 103 13.00 -3.18 -0.54
C LEU A 103 14.22 -3.11 -1.47
N SER A 104 14.51 -1.94 -2.06
CA SER A 104 15.64 -1.80 -2.99
C SER A 104 16.99 -1.99 -2.29
N SER A 105 17.14 -1.50 -1.05
CA SER A 105 18.36 -1.66 -0.26
C SER A 105 18.62 -3.13 0.07
N TRP A 106 17.57 -3.87 0.47
CA TRP A 106 17.63 -5.31 0.72
C TRP A 106 18.04 -6.08 -0.54
N LEU A 107 17.35 -5.86 -1.65
CA LEU A 107 17.63 -6.55 -2.92
C LEU A 107 19.02 -6.23 -3.49
N ALA A 108 19.58 -5.07 -3.16
CA ALA A 108 20.93 -4.66 -3.56
C ALA A 108 22.02 -5.11 -2.58
N ASN A 109 21.70 -5.91 -1.55
CA ASN A 109 22.60 -6.34 -0.48
C ASN A 109 23.31 -5.17 0.24
N GLN A 110 22.60 -4.05 0.42
CA GLN A 110 23.11 -2.88 1.15
C GLN A 110 22.79 -2.93 2.66
N ILE A 111 22.01 -3.92 3.07
CA ILE A 111 21.65 -4.23 4.45
C ILE A 111 21.69 -5.75 4.62
N ASP A 112 22.21 -6.21 5.76
CA ASP A 112 22.44 -7.63 6.01
C ASP A 112 21.23 -8.35 6.64
N ASP A 113 20.40 -7.62 7.38
CA ASP A 113 19.17 -8.11 7.99
C ASP A 113 17.94 -7.50 7.27
N VAL A 114 17.01 -8.34 6.82
CA VAL A 114 15.75 -7.88 6.19
C VAL A 114 14.89 -7.05 7.14
N ASN A 115 15.00 -7.27 8.45
CA ASN A 115 14.26 -6.52 9.45
C ASN A 115 14.60 -5.02 9.42
N ASP A 116 15.81 -4.64 8.97
CA ASP A 116 16.21 -3.24 8.77
C ASP A 116 15.41 -2.52 7.66
N ALA A 117 14.75 -3.27 6.77
CA ALA A 117 13.88 -2.75 5.72
C ALA A 117 12.38 -2.77 6.08
N ILE A 118 12.01 -3.38 7.21
CA ILE A 118 10.62 -3.51 7.65
C ILE A 118 10.32 -2.42 8.68
N HIS A 119 9.30 -1.61 8.39
CA HIS A 119 8.91 -0.49 9.24
C HIS A 119 7.52 -0.74 9.81
N PRO A 120 7.33 -0.73 11.15
CA PRO A 120 6.00 -0.76 11.75
C PRO A 120 5.30 0.58 11.50
N VAL A 121 4.07 0.55 11.00
CA VAL A 121 3.37 1.76 10.52
C VAL A 121 2.05 2.05 11.22
N ILE A 122 1.41 1.06 11.82
CA ILE A 122 0.16 1.23 12.55
C ILE A 122 0.31 0.49 13.87
N GLY A 123 0.37 1.24 14.97
CA GLY A 123 0.32 0.66 16.31
C GLY A 123 -1.11 0.24 16.62
N ASN A 124 -1.29 -1.03 16.98
CA ASN A 124 -2.55 -1.59 17.48
C ASN A 124 -3.78 -1.42 16.53
N LEU A 125 -3.60 -1.68 15.23
CA LEU A 125 -4.68 -2.33 14.47
C LEU A 125 -4.60 -3.84 14.68
#